data_AF-A0A355V8P4-F1
#
_entry.id   AF-A0A355V8P4-F1
#
_cell.length_a   1.000
_cell.length_b   1.000
_cell.length_c   1.000
_cell.angle_alpha   90.00
_cell.angle_beta   90.00
_cell.angle_gamma   90.00
#
_symmetry.space_group_name_H-M   'P 1'
#
loop_
_entity.id
_entity.type
_entity.pdbx_description
1 polymer ?
#
loop_
_entity_poly.entity_id
_entity_poly.type
_entity_poly.pdbx_seq_one_letter_code
_entity_poly.pdbx_strand_id
1 'polypeptide(L)' 'EILAEQHYANFSAWLAPLGIQVGWLSGKVKGRQRQQVLQQLADGSARVIVGTHALFQDEVRFPRLGLVII' A
#
# COMPACT_ATOMS: atom_id res chain seq x y z
N GLU A 1 -7.80 6.21 10.70
CA GLU A 1 -6.73 6.52 9.71
C GLU A 1 -5.39 6.86 10.34
N ILE A 2 -5.35 7.54 11.50
CA ILE A 2 -4.09 7.88 12.20
C ILE A 2 -3.16 6.67 12.37
N LEU A 3 -3.67 5.54 12.86
CA LEU A 3 -2.86 4.32 13.02
C LEU A 3 -2.29 3.81 11.68
N ALA A 4 -3.09 3.81 10.62
CA ALA A 4 -2.64 3.37 9.30
C ALA A 4 -1.54 4.31 8.76
N GLU A 5 -1.67 5.62 8.95
CA GLU A 5 -0.63 6.60 8.58
C GLU A 5 0.65 6.39 9.39
N GLN A 6 0.53 6.11 10.70
CA GLN A 6 1.67 5.78 11.56
C GLN A 6 2.36 4.48 11.13
N HIS A 7 1.59 3.43 10.81
CA HIS A 7 2.13 2.19 10.29
C HIS A 7 2.83 2.40 8.95
N TYR A 8 2.24 3.18 8.04
CA TYR A 8 2.86 3.52 6.76
C TYR A 8 4.21 4.21 6.97
N ALA A 9 4.28 5.22 7.86
CA ALA A 9 5.51 5.92 8.17
C ALA A 9 6.58 4.97 8.76
N ASN A 10 6.21 4.16 9.75
CA ASN A 10 7.12 3.21 10.39
C ASN A 10 7.65 2.17 9.40
N PHE A 11 6.77 1.54 8.63
CA PHE A 11 7.14 0.51 7.65
C PHE A 11 8.01 1.11 6.54
N SER A 12 7.66 2.31 6.05
CA SER A 12 8.48 3.00 5.05
C SER A 12 9.89 3.26 5.57
N ALA A 13 10.03 3.73 6.81
CA ALA A 13 11.32 3.97 7.42
C ALA A 13 12.13 2.68 7.64
N TRP A 14 11.49 1.60 8.11
CA TRP A 14 12.16 0.33 8.36
C TRP A 14 12.58 -0.42 7.08
N LEU A 15 11.80 -0.27 6.01
CA LEU A 15 11.99 -1.02 4.77
C LEU A 15 12.80 -0.25 3.71
N ALA A 16 12.94 1.07 3.85
CA ALA A 16 13.77 1.88 2.96
C ALA A 16 15.22 1.38 2.84
N PRO A 17 15.94 1.00 3.92
CA PRO A 17 17.30 0.45 3.83
C PRO A 17 17.40 -0.86 3.04
N LEU A 18 16.28 -1.59 2.91
CA LEU A 18 16.20 -2.84 2.14
C LEU A 18 15.81 -2.59 0.67
N GLY A 19 15.58 -1.33 0.28
CA GLY A 19 15.09 -0.97 -1.05
C GLY A 19 13.65 -1.42 -1.32
N ILE A 20 12.87 -1.73 -0.27
CA ILE A 20 11.48 -2.16 -0.40
C ILE A 20 10.58 -0.94 -0.29
N GLN A 21 9.84 -0.65 -1.37
CA GLN A 21 8.85 0.41 -1.39
C GLN A 21 7.54 -0.04 -0.72
N VAL A 22 7.01 0.85 0.13
CA VAL A 22 5.71 0.68 0.78
C VAL A 22 4.71 1.59 0.08
N GLY A 23 3.60 1.02 -0.39
CA GLY A 23 2.47 1.77 -0.92
C GLY A 23 1.53 2.26 0.18
N TRP A 24 0.79 3.33 -0.11
CA TRP A 24 -0.24 3.88 0.77
C TRP A 24 -1.59 3.95 0.05
N LEU A 25 -2.62 3.35 0.64
CA LEU A 25 -3.99 3.48 0.13
C LEU A 25 -5.00 3.64 1.25
N SER A 26 -5.67 4.78 1.26
CA SER A 26 -6.80 5.07 2.15
C SER A 26 -7.98 5.65 1.38
N GLY A 27 -9.14 5.80 2.05
CA GLY A 27 -10.33 6.41 1.43
C GLY A 27 -10.12 7.88 1.03
N LYS A 28 -9.08 8.52 1.56
CA LYS A 28 -8.67 9.89 1.20
C LYS A 28 -7.84 9.96 -0.08
N VAL A 29 -7.17 8.87 -0.48
CA VAL A 29 -6.34 8.82 -1.69
C VAL A 29 -7.26 8.64 -2.91
N LYS A 30 -7.29 9.64 -3.80
CA LYS A 30 -8.20 9.70 -4.95
C LYS A 30 -7.48 10.08 -6.25
N GLY A 31 -8.16 9.89 -7.38
CA GLY A 31 -7.69 10.35 -8.69
C GLY A 31 -6.38 9.70 -9.13
N ARG A 32 -5.48 10.50 -9.72
CA ARG A 32 -4.21 10.00 -10.29
C ARG A 32 -3.32 9.30 -9.27
N GLN A 33 -3.26 9.81 -8.03
CA GLN A 33 -2.42 9.19 -6.99
C GLN A 33 -2.89 7.78 -6.66
N ARG A 34 -4.21 7.57 -6.60
CA ARG A 34 -4.81 6.25 -6.43
C ARG A 34 -4.43 5.31 -7.58
N GLN A 35 -4.60 5.77 -8.82
CA GLN A 35 -4.27 4.99 -10.01
C GLN A 35 -2.79 4.56 -10.02
N GLN A 36 -1.89 5.47 -9.64
CA GLN A 36 -0.47 5.18 -9.56
C GLN A 36 -0.17 4.09 -8.53
N VAL A 37 -0.76 4.17 -7.33
CA VAL A 37 -0.59 3.13 -6.29
C VAL A 37 -1.15 1.78 -6.76
N LEU A 38 -2.33 1.77 -7.38
CA LEU A 38 -2.92 0.54 -7.91
C LEU A 38 -2.05 -0.09 -9.01
N GLN A 39 -1.45 0.73 -9.87
CA GLN A 39 -0.52 0.26 -10.90
C GLN A 39 0.74 -0.35 -10.26
N GLN A 40 1.31 0.30 -9.26
CA GLN A 40 2.48 -0.20 -8.52
C GLN A 40 2.22 -1.51 -7.77
N LEU A 41 0.99 -1.72 -7.30
CA LEU A 41 0.59 -2.99 -6.71
C LEU A 41 0.49 -4.07 -7.80
N ALA A 42 -0.20 -3.76 -8.89
CA ALA A 42 -0.46 -4.69 -9.97
C ALA A 42 0.82 -5.12 -10.71
N ASP A 43 1.82 -4.24 -10.84
CA ASP A 43 3.12 -4.55 -11.43
C ASP A 43 4.14 -5.11 -10.42
N GLY A 44 3.84 -5.06 -9.12
CA GLY A 44 4.68 -5.60 -8.05
C GLY A 44 5.86 -4.72 -7.64
N SER A 45 5.94 -3.47 -8.12
CA SER A 45 6.93 -2.50 -7.66
C SER A 45 6.69 -2.07 -6.20
N ALA A 46 5.43 -1.96 -5.77
CA ALA A 46 5.05 -1.85 -4.36
C ALA A 46 4.81 -3.25 -3.78
N ARG A 47 5.79 -3.77 -3.04
CA ARG A 47 5.72 -5.13 -2.44
C ARG A 47 4.94 -5.19 -1.13
N VAL A 48 4.85 -4.05 -0.44
CA VAL A 48 4.12 -3.89 0.81
C VAL A 48 3.13 -2.76 0.63
N ILE A 49 1.92 -2.91 1.15
CA ILE A 49 0.94 -1.83 1.20
C ILE A 49 0.36 -1.69 2.59
N VAL A 50 0.20 -0.45 3.02
CA VAL A 50 -0.48 -0.10 4.25
C VAL A 50 -1.67 0.79 3.90
N GLY A 51 -2.78 0.60 4.61
CA GLY A 51 -4.01 1.28 4.27
C GLY A 51 -5.13 1.02 5.24
N THR A 52 -6.32 1.43 4.85
CA THR A 52 -7.56 1.14 5.58
C THR A 52 -8.44 0.18 4.77
N HIS A 53 -9.73 0.14 5.08
CA HIS A 53 -10.73 -0.62 4.31
C HIS A 53 -10.73 -0.34 2.80
N ALA A 54 -10.11 0.76 2.35
CA ALA A 54 -9.91 1.05 0.92
C ALA A 54 -9.09 -0.03 0.18
N LEU A 55 -8.36 -0.89 0.89
CA LEU A 55 -7.63 -2.03 0.33
C LEU A 55 -8.52 -3.19 -0.10
N PHE A 56 -9.75 -3.29 0.40
CA PHE A 56 -10.70 -4.37 0.08
C PHE A 56 -11.63 -4.02 -1.10
N GLN A 57 -11.13 -3.26 -2.07
CA GLN A 57 -11.89 -2.89 -3.27
C GLN A 57 -11.46 -3.74 -4.47
N ASP A 58 -12.37 -4.03 -5.39
CA ASP A 58 -12.15 -4.94 -6.54
C ASP A 58 -10.99 -4.53 -7.46
N GLU A 59 -10.62 -3.25 -7.44
CA GLU A 59 -9.51 -2.69 -8.23
C GLU A 59 -8.13 -3.07 -7.68
N VAL A 60 -8.03 -3.47 -6.41
CA VAL A 60 -6.76 -3.78 -5.75
C VAL A 60 -6.32 -5.18 -6.16
N ARG A 61 -5.28 -5.25 -7.01
CA ARG A 61 -4.74 -6.51 -7.52
C ARG A 61 -3.31 -6.70 -7.04
N PHE A 62 -3.07 -7.84 -6.39
CA PHE A 62 -1.74 -8.28 -6.00
C PHE A 62 -1.28 -9.40 -6.95
N PRO A 63 -0.06 -9.34 -7.51
CA PRO A 63 0.49 -10.43 -8.31
C PRO A 63 0.57 -11.75 -7.55
N ARG A 64 0.90 -11.67 -6.25
CA ARG A 64 0.99 -12.81 -5.33
C ARG A 64 0.84 -12.33 -3.89
N LEU A 65 -0.37 -12.36 -3.36
CA LEU A 65 -0.64 -12.02 -1.96
C LEU A 65 -0.19 -13.17 -1.04
N GLY A 66 0.84 -12.93 -0.22
CA GLY A 66 1.41 -13.95 0.69
C GLY A 66 1.09 -13.73 2.16
N LEU A 67 0.77 -12.50 2.58
CA LEU A 67 0.53 -12.14 3.98
C LEU A 67 -0.49 -11.00 4.05
N VAL A 68 -1.41 -11.10 5.01
CA VAL A 68 -2.34 -10.04 5.41
C VAL A 68 -2.26 -9.88 6.92
N ILE A 69 -2.17 -8.63 7.39
CA ILE A 69 -2.18 -8.25 8.80
C ILE A 69 -3.38 -7.31 8.98
N ILE A 70 -4.26 -7.61 9.94
CA ILE A 70 -5.48 -6.84 10.25
C ILE A 70 -5.34 -6.22 11.64
#